data_AF-A0A953EAZ5-F1
#
_entry.id   AF-A0A953EAZ5-F1
#
_cell.length_a   1.000
_cell.length_b   1.000
_cell.length_c   1.000
_cell.angle_alpha   90.00
_cell.angle_beta   90.00
_cell.angle_gamma   90.00
#
_symmetry.space_group_name_H-M   'P 1'
#
loop_
_entity.id
_entity.type
_entity.pdbx_description
1 polymer ?
#
loop_
_entity_poly.entity_id
_entity_poly.type
_entity_poly.pdbx_seq_one_letter_code
_entity_poly.pdbx_strand_id
1 'polypeptide(L)'
;AARGTLARNRLETLERSVLTLIEDLEEAEEAKPEQEPSPLPAPWQAPGAVLCIPGRGPLDRLVTAMLREALTRRGFGVQTGHASAGPAAPPRLLCLCLLEGGSNAVAARYLLRRTRRRLPGVQALALVWSAEASDGSLVAMLRAEGKSAPLLMARSLAEAVELAAKAAGTEAGPVLTTPAPQPEPPLGATPAPA
;
A
#
# COMPACT_ATOMS: atom_id res chain seq x y z
N ALA A 1 -14.74 -38.55 -7.37
CA ALA A 1 -14.48 -37.90 -6.08
C ALA A 1 -12.99 -37.58 -5.99
N ALA A 2 -12.60 -36.31 -6.10
CA ALA A 2 -11.22 -35.86 -5.93
C ALA A 2 -11.20 -34.70 -4.93
N ARG A 3 -11.54 -35.01 -3.67
CA ARG A 3 -11.20 -34.17 -2.52
C ARG A 3 -9.93 -34.74 -1.92
N GLY A 4 -8.93 -33.89 -1.72
CA GLY A 4 -7.78 -34.20 -0.87
C GLY A 4 -6.50 -34.42 -1.65
N THR A 5 -5.71 -33.36 -1.77
CA THR A 5 -4.33 -33.32 -1.28
C THR A 5 -3.86 -31.87 -1.41
N LEU A 6 -4.21 -31.01 -0.44
CA LEU A 6 -3.31 -29.92 -0.13
C LEU A 6 -2.03 -30.59 0.35
N ALA A 7 -0.93 -30.48 -0.40
CA ALA A 7 0.36 -31.02 0.02
C ALA A 7 0.60 -30.60 1.48
N ARG A 8 0.96 -31.53 2.36
CA ARG A 8 1.02 -31.33 3.81
C ARG A 8 1.78 -30.05 4.20
N ASN A 9 2.91 -29.80 3.53
CA ASN A 9 3.70 -28.57 3.67
C ASN A 9 2.94 -27.28 3.32
N ARG A 10 2.02 -27.31 2.34
CA ARG A 10 1.19 -26.16 1.96
C ARG A 10 0.12 -25.87 3.00
N LEU A 11 -0.42 -26.91 3.65
CA LEU A 11 -1.38 -26.72 4.75
C LEU A 11 -0.69 -26.09 5.96
N GLU A 12 0.48 -26.60 6.35
CA GLU A 12 1.27 -26.04 7.46
C GLU A 12 1.70 -24.59 7.20
N THR A 13 2.03 -24.25 5.94
CA THR A 13 2.33 -22.87 5.55
C THR A 13 1.10 -21.97 5.69
N LEU A 14 -0.07 -22.44 5.25
CA LEU A 14 -1.32 -21.69 5.37
C LEU A 14 -1.74 -21.52 6.83
N GLU A 15 -1.61 -22.56 7.66
CA GLU A 15 -1.94 -22.52 9.08
C GLU A 15 -1.07 -21.52 9.83
N ARG A 16 0.26 -21.60 9.64
CA ARG A 16 1.19 -20.64 10.24
C ARG A 16 0.90 -19.21 9.80
N SER A 17 0.61 -19.04 8.52
CA SER A 17 0.26 -17.73 7.97
C SER A 17 -1.04 -17.17 8.57
N VAL A 18 -2.07 -18.00 8.74
CA VAL A 18 -3.35 -17.57 9.32
C VAL A 18 -3.18 -17.21 10.79
N LEU A 19 -2.40 -17.97 11.55
CA LEU A 19 -2.11 -17.66 12.95
C LEU A 19 -1.42 -16.29 13.07
N THR A 20 -0.43 -16.01 12.23
CA THR A 20 0.21 -14.68 12.18
C THR A 20 -0.79 -13.58 11.86
N LEU A 21 -1.76 -13.81 10.96
CA LEU A 21 -2.80 -12.81 10.68
C LEU A 21 -3.69 -12.53 11.89
N ILE A 22 -3.99 -13.55 12.68
CA ILE A 22 -4.84 -13.42 13.87
C ILE A 22 -4.07 -12.65 14.96
N GLU A 23 -2.81 -13.00 15.20
CA GLU A 23 -1.96 -12.36 16.21
C GLU A 23 -1.83 -10.84 15.98
N ASP A 24 -1.55 -10.37 14.76
CA ASP A 24 -1.48 -8.91 14.53
C ASP A 24 -2.85 -8.21 14.66
N LEU A 25 -3.97 -8.90 14.43
CA LEU A 25 -5.29 -8.29 14.67
C LEU A 25 -5.49 -8.05 16.16
N GLU A 26 -5.10 -9.01 16.98
CA GLU A 26 -5.14 -8.91 18.45
C GLU A 26 -4.20 -7.78 18.91
N GLU A 27 -2.98 -7.68 18.40
CA GLU A 27 -2.08 -6.56 18.70
C GLU A 27 -2.64 -5.19 18.28
N ALA A 28 -3.31 -5.13 17.12
CA ALA A 28 -3.94 -3.90 16.65
C ALA A 28 -5.15 -3.48 17.50
N GLU A 29 -5.84 -4.44 18.12
CA GLU A 29 -6.93 -4.20 19.08
C GLU A 29 -6.41 -3.83 20.49
N GLU A 30 -5.30 -4.43 20.93
CA GLU A 30 -4.70 -4.20 22.25
C GLU A 30 -3.88 -2.92 22.36
N ALA A 31 -3.50 -2.30 21.23
CA ALA A 31 -2.81 -1.02 21.19
C ALA A 31 -3.62 0.09 21.89
N LYS A 32 -3.36 0.26 23.19
CA LYS A 32 -3.98 1.25 24.06
C LYS A 32 -3.69 2.66 23.50
N PRO A 33 -4.69 3.53 23.30
CA PRO A 33 -4.45 4.83 22.70
C PRO A 33 -3.74 5.73 23.72
N GLU A 34 -2.41 5.76 23.68
CA GLU A 34 -1.61 6.56 24.63
C GLU A 34 -1.60 8.06 24.29
N GLN A 35 -2.22 8.44 23.17
CA GLN A 35 -2.70 9.77 22.81
C GLN A 35 -3.56 9.60 21.57
N GLU A 36 -4.70 10.32 21.47
CA GLU A 36 -5.43 10.35 20.20
C GLU A 36 -4.48 10.84 19.10
N PRO A 37 -4.24 10.03 18.06
CA PRO A 37 -3.26 10.39 17.06
C PRO A 37 -3.73 11.63 16.31
N SER A 38 -2.83 12.60 16.16
CA SER A 38 -3.13 13.85 15.46
C SER A 38 -3.79 13.58 14.09
N PRO A 39 -4.83 14.34 13.72
CA PRO A 39 -5.55 14.14 12.47
C PRO A 39 -4.60 14.26 11.27
N LEU A 40 -4.80 13.39 10.28
CA LEU A 40 -4.00 13.41 9.05
C LEU A 40 -4.31 14.67 8.23
N PRO A 41 -3.34 15.23 7.49
CA PRO A 41 -3.61 16.32 6.57
C PRO A 41 -4.68 15.94 5.54
N ALA A 42 -5.56 16.88 5.16
CA ALA A 42 -6.70 16.61 4.27
C ALA A 42 -6.35 15.85 2.97
N PRO A 43 -5.23 16.12 2.28
CA PRO A 43 -4.85 15.37 1.08
C PRO A 43 -4.61 13.86 1.29
N TRP A 44 -4.31 13.43 2.52
CA TRP A 44 -4.11 12.03 2.87
C TRP A 44 -5.42 11.29 3.22
N GLN A 45 -6.50 12.04 3.45
CA GLN A 45 -7.84 11.52 3.70
C GLN A 45 -8.62 11.28 2.40
N ALA A 46 -8.21 11.91 1.30
CA ALA A 46 -8.87 11.79 0.00
C ALA A 46 -8.80 10.34 -0.54
N PRO A 47 -9.90 9.80 -1.14
CA PRO A 47 -9.90 8.46 -1.70
C PRO A 47 -8.72 8.21 -2.65
N GLY A 48 -7.98 7.13 -2.42
CA GLY A 48 -6.83 6.77 -3.24
C GLY A 48 -5.53 7.49 -2.89
N ALA A 49 -5.48 8.30 -1.82
CA ALA A 49 -4.24 8.86 -1.30
C ALA A 49 -3.20 7.78 -0.99
N VAL A 50 -3.65 6.62 -0.49
CA VAL A 50 -2.83 5.41 -0.36
C VAL A 50 -3.35 4.33 -1.30
N LEU A 51 -2.48 3.81 -2.16
CA LEU A 51 -2.78 2.67 -3.03
C LEU A 51 -2.14 1.40 -2.48
N CYS A 52 -2.94 0.47 -1.98
CA CYS A 52 -2.49 -0.85 -1.53
C CYS A 52 -2.61 -1.87 -2.66
N ILE A 53 -1.50 -2.55 -2.97
CA ILE A 53 -1.40 -3.55 -4.04
C ILE A 53 -1.01 -4.89 -3.41
N PRO A 54 -1.85 -5.94 -3.55
CA PRO A 54 -1.46 -7.27 -3.12
C PRO A 54 -0.39 -7.81 -4.06
N GLY A 55 0.54 -8.60 -3.51
CA GLY A 55 1.38 -9.46 -4.31
C GLY A 55 0.63 -10.59 -5.00
N ARG A 56 1.35 -11.67 -5.30
CA ARG A 56 0.82 -12.86 -6.01
C ARG A 56 0.78 -14.12 -5.15
N GLY A 57 1.16 -14.00 -3.88
CA GLY A 57 1.00 -15.06 -2.88
C GLY A 57 -0.48 -15.29 -2.55
N PRO A 58 -0.83 -16.49 -2.04
CA PRO A 58 -2.21 -16.89 -1.78
C PRO A 58 -2.90 -16.03 -0.72
N LEU A 59 -2.13 -15.44 0.20
CA LEU A 59 -2.64 -14.65 1.33
C LEU A 59 -2.35 -13.16 1.22
N ASP A 60 -1.63 -12.71 0.19
CA ASP A 60 -1.27 -11.29 0.03
C ASP A 60 -2.52 -10.39 -0.07
N ARG A 61 -3.64 -10.91 -0.61
CA ARG A 61 -4.92 -10.19 -0.65
C ARG A 61 -5.52 -9.99 0.74
N LEU A 62 -5.34 -10.94 1.65
CA LEU A 62 -5.79 -10.81 3.04
C LEU A 62 -4.94 -9.76 3.76
N VAL A 63 -3.62 -9.87 3.63
CA VAL A 63 -2.66 -8.88 4.15
C VAL A 63 -3.01 -7.46 3.65
N THR A 64 -3.32 -7.31 2.35
CA THR A 64 -3.80 -6.03 1.79
C THR A 64 -5.12 -5.57 2.39
N ALA A 65 -6.09 -6.46 2.58
CA ALA A 65 -7.39 -6.10 3.13
C ALA A 65 -7.29 -5.61 4.59
N MET A 66 -6.40 -6.23 5.37
CA MET A 66 -6.14 -5.87 6.76
C MET A 66 -5.39 -4.54 6.87
N LEU A 67 -4.36 -4.35 6.04
CA LEU A 67 -3.66 -3.06 5.99
C LEU A 67 -4.60 -1.93 5.53
N ARG A 68 -5.47 -2.19 4.55
CA ARG A 68 -6.49 -1.21 4.13
C ARG A 68 -7.34 -0.80 5.31
N GLU A 69 -7.86 -1.76 6.07
CA GLU A 69 -8.71 -1.49 7.22
C GLU A 69 -7.97 -0.70 8.31
N ALA A 70 -6.74 -1.10 8.66
CA ALA A 70 -5.92 -0.42 9.65
C ALA A 70 -5.61 1.02 9.25
N LEU A 71 -5.25 1.27 7.98
CA LEU A 71 -5.00 2.62 7.46
C LEU A 71 -6.29 3.45 7.40
N THR A 72 -7.42 2.87 7.00
CA THR A 72 -8.71 3.57 7.00
C THR A 72 -9.10 4.01 8.41
N ARG A 73 -8.91 3.17 9.43
CA ARG A 73 -9.14 3.52 10.84
C ARG A 73 -8.23 4.65 11.33
N ARG A 74 -7.00 4.71 10.82
CA ARG A 74 -6.07 5.83 11.08
C ARG A 74 -6.47 7.14 10.38
N GLY A 75 -7.42 7.09 9.44
CA GLY A 75 -7.97 8.25 8.71
C GLY A 75 -7.47 8.41 7.27
N PHE A 76 -6.77 7.42 6.71
CA PHE A 76 -6.31 7.49 5.32
C PHE A 76 -7.43 7.19 4.32
N GLY A 77 -7.40 7.90 3.18
CA GLY A 77 -8.17 7.52 2.01
C GLY A 77 -7.46 6.41 1.24
N VAL A 78 -7.87 5.16 1.47
CA VAL A 78 -7.18 3.98 0.92
C VAL A 78 -7.96 3.39 -0.26
N GLN A 79 -7.25 3.06 -1.32
CA GLN A 79 -7.76 2.25 -2.42
C GLN A 79 -6.93 0.96 -2.53
N THR A 80 -7.61 -0.17 -2.78
CA THR A 80 -6.94 -1.43 -3.12
C THR A 80 -7.06 -1.66 -4.62
N GLY A 81 -6.02 -2.23 -5.24
CA GLY A 81 -6.13 -2.56 -6.65
C GLY A 81 -4.82 -2.89 -7.32
N HIS A 82 -4.85 -2.82 -8.65
CA HIS A 82 -3.70 -3.00 -9.50
C HIS A 82 -3.19 -1.64 -9.95
N ALA A 83 -1.89 -1.53 -10.23
CA ALA A 83 -1.30 -0.34 -10.83
C ALA A 83 -1.98 0.11 -12.15
N SER A 84 -2.85 -0.72 -12.75
CA SER A 84 -3.67 -0.40 -13.94
C SER A 84 -4.96 0.33 -13.69
N ALA A 85 -5.55 0.22 -12.51
CA ALA A 85 -6.67 1.06 -12.12
C ALA A 85 -6.04 2.34 -11.58
N GLY A 86 -5.67 3.26 -12.48
CA GLY A 86 -5.16 4.56 -12.07
C GLY A 86 -6.24 5.25 -11.23
N PRO A 87 -5.96 5.60 -9.95
CA PRO A 87 -6.85 6.52 -9.24
C PRO A 87 -6.99 7.81 -10.06
N ALA A 88 -8.11 8.51 -9.91
CA ALA A 88 -8.38 9.76 -10.65
C ALA A 88 -7.26 10.81 -10.48
N ALA A 89 -6.48 10.71 -9.41
CA ALA A 89 -5.22 11.41 -9.17
C ALA A 89 -4.14 10.41 -8.70
N PRO A 90 -2.84 10.63 -8.97
CA PRO A 90 -1.78 9.73 -8.50
C PRO A 90 -1.77 9.60 -6.97
N PRO A 91 -1.54 8.40 -6.42
CA PRO A 91 -1.50 8.20 -4.98
C PRO A 91 -0.28 8.92 -4.38
N ARG A 92 -0.39 9.31 -3.11
CA ARG A 92 0.71 9.87 -2.33
C ARG A 92 1.64 8.78 -1.81
N LEU A 93 1.09 7.61 -1.50
CA LEU A 93 1.82 6.44 -1.05
C LEU A 93 1.37 5.18 -1.77
N LEU A 94 2.35 4.42 -2.26
CA LEU A 94 2.15 3.07 -2.76
C LEU A 94 2.52 2.07 -1.67
N CYS A 95 1.60 1.20 -1.28
CA CYS A 95 1.84 0.10 -0.35
C CYS A 95 1.80 -1.23 -1.11
N LEU A 96 2.94 -1.92 -1.21
CA LEU A 96 3.00 -3.31 -1.68
C LEU A 96 2.83 -4.24 -0.47
N CYS A 97 1.79 -5.08 -0.47
CA CYS A 97 1.47 -5.93 0.69
C CYS A 97 1.75 -7.40 0.36
N LEU A 98 2.60 -8.02 1.18
CA LEU A 98 3.20 -9.32 0.94
C LEU A 98 3.30 -10.08 2.25
N LEU A 99 3.20 -11.40 2.19
CA LEU A 99 3.47 -12.30 3.31
C LEU A 99 4.78 -13.07 3.11
N GLU A 100 5.73 -12.97 4.04
CA GLU A 100 6.97 -13.76 4.02
C GLU A 100 6.64 -15.26 4.08
N GLY A 101 7.38 -16.08 3.33
CA GLY A 101 7.07 -17.52 3.19
C GLY A 101 5.85 -17.86 2.32
N GLY A 102 4.89 -16.94 2.15
CA GLY A 102 3.75 -17.10 1.25
C GLY A 102 3.94 -16.46 -0.15
N SER A 103 4.75 -15.41 -0.22
CA SER A 103 5.00 -14.63 -1.43
C SER A 103 6.21 -15.11 -2.23
N ASN A 104 6.13 -15.02 -3.56
CA ASN A 104 7.29 -15.26 -4.43
C ASN A 104 8.12 -13.97 -4.59
N ALA A 105 9.37 -14.01 -4.15
CA ALA A 105 10.24 -12.84 -4.12
C ALA A 105 10.53 -12.24 -5.51
N VAL A 106 10.70 -13.06 -6.56
CA VAL A 106 10.94 -12.58 -7.93
C VAL A 106 9.69 -11.87 -8.47
N ALA A 107 8.52 -12.44 -8.24
CA ALA A 107 7.25 -11.84 -8.63
C ALA A 107 6.99 -10.53 -7.88
N ALA A 108 7.30 -10.45 -6.59
CA ALA A 108 7.18 -9.23 -5.79
C ALA A 108 8.10 -8.12 -6.30
N ARG A 109 9.38 -8.43 -6.56
CA ARG A 109 10.32 -7.48 -7.16
C ARG A 109 9.83 -6.99 -8.53
N TYR A 110 9.37 -7.90 -9.39
CA TYR A 110 8.83 -7.51 -10.69
C TYR A 110 7.61 -6.59 -10.56
N LEU A 111 6.71 -6.88 -9.63
CA LEU A 111 5.54 -6.05 -9.34
C LEU A 111 5.94 -4.66 -8.87
N LEU A 112 6.87 -4.54 -7.91
CA LEU A 112 7.40 -3.25 -7.45
C LEU A 112 7.98 -2.42 -8.60
N ARG A 113 8.84 -3.03 -9.42
CA ARG A 113 9.47 -2.37 -10.57
C ARG A 113 8.43 -1.88 -11.57
N ARG A 114 7.47 -2.73 -11.91
CA ARG A 114 6.41 -2.39 -12.87
C ARG A 114 5.53 -1.26 -12.35
N THR A 115 5.15 -1.30 -11.07
CA THR A 115 4.30 -0.25 -10.48
C THR A 115 5.06 1.08 -10.43
N ARG A 116 6.33 1.09 -10.02
CA ARG A 116 7.16 2.31 -10.02
C ARG A 116 7.34 2.93 -11.41
N ARG A 117 7.47 2.12 -12.45
CA ARG A 117 7.52 2.62 -13.83
C ARG A 117 6.22 3.33 -14.25
N ARG A 118 5.09 2.97 -13.66
CA ARG A 118 3.77 3.56 -13.96
C ARG A 118 3.42 4.75 -13.07
N LEU A 119 3.94 4.75 -11.85
CA LEU A 119 3.75 5.77 -10.84
C LEU A 119 5.13 6.34 -10.44
N PRO A 120 5.84 7.01 -11.37
CA PRO A 120 7.15 7.56 -11.07
C PRO A 120 7.03 8.65 -9.99
N GLY A 121 8.01 8.72 -9.09
CA GLY A 121 8.06 9.73 -8.03
C GLY A 121 7.16 9.45 -6.81
N VAL A 122 6.22 8.50 -6.90
CA VAL A 122 5.39 8.11 -5.74
C VAL A 122 6.24 7.34 -4.74
N GLN A 123 6.19 7.74 -3.47
CA GLN A 123 6.85 7.04 -2.38
C GLN A 123 6.29 5.62 -2.23
N ALA A 124 7.17 4.64 -2.03
CA ALA A 124 6.78 3.25 -1.88
C ALA A 124 7.06 2.76 -0.46
N LEU A 125 6.13 1.97 0.06
CA LEU A 125 6.24 1.15 1.26
C LEU A 125 5.99 -0.31 0.85
N ALA A 126 6.82 -1.22 1.34
CA ALA A 126 6.56 -2.65 1.25
C ALA A 126 6.28 -3.19 2.65
N LEU A 127 5.04 -3.63 2.87
CA LEU A 127 4.70 -4.47 4.00
C LEU A 127 5.07 -5.91 3.62
N VAL A 128 6.13 -6.42 4.23
CA VAL A 128 6.51 -7.83 4.17
C VAL A 128 6.21 -8.44 5.52
N TRP A 129 4.98 -8.88 5.68
CA TRP A 129 4.49 -9.41 6.94
C TRP A 129 5.21 -10.71 7.27
N SER A 130 5.89 -10.75 8.43
CA SER A 130 6.68 -11.89 8.89
C SER A 130 6.47 -12.12 10.39
N ALA A 131 6.22 -13.37 10.78
CA ALA A 131 6.29 -13.79 12.19
C ALA A 131 7.73 -13.99 12.68
N GLU A 132 8.67 -14.17 11.75
CA GLU A 132 10.07 -14.41 12.07
C GLU A 132 10.83 -13.09 12.24
N ALA A 133 11.69 -13.03 13.26
CA ALA A 133 12.53 -11.86 13.52
C ALA A 133 13.63 -11.64 12.46
N SER A 134 13.99 -12.70 11.72
CA SER A 134 15.04 -12.66 10.70
C SER A 134 14.48 -12.35 9.30
N ASP A 135 15.24 -11.58 8.52
CA ASP A 135 14.85 -11.22 7.16
C ASP A 135 14.90 -12.43 6.22
N GLY A 136 13.78 -12.71 5.54
CA GLY A 136 13.71 -13.72 4.50
C GLY A 136 14.18 -13.24 3.13
N SER A 137 14.10 -14.16 2.16
CA SER A 137 14.52 -13.90 0.77
C SER A 137 13.73 -12.75 0.11
N LEU A 138 12.48 -12.55 0.53
CA LEU A 138 11.63 -11.49 0.02
C LEU A 138 12.09 -10.11 0.50
N VAL A 139 12.32 -9.94 1.81
CA VAL A 139 12.90 -8.71 2.38
C VAL A 139 14.23 -8.38 1.73
N ALA A 140 15.15 -9.35 1.62
CA ALA A 140 16.47 -9.14 1.02
C ALA A 140 16.37 -8.63 -0.43
N MET A 141 15.49 -9.23 -1.23
CA MET A 141 15.31 -8.86 -2.63
C MET A 141 14.65 -7.49 -2.82
N LEU A 142 13.66 -7.14 -1.99
CA LEU A 142 13.02 -5.82 -2.04
C LEU A 142 13.95 -4.72 -1.56
N ARG A 143 14.75 -4.98 -0.51
CA ARG A 143 15.78 -4.04 -0.03
C ARG A 143 16.83 -3.75 -1.10
N ALA A 144 17.24 -4.76 -1.86
CA ALA A 144 18.14 -4.56 -3.00
C ALA A 144 17.53 -3.61 -4.06
N GLU A 145 16.24 -3.74 -4.33
CA GLU A 145 15.53 -2.85 -5.27
C GLU A 145 15.27 -1.44 -4.69
N GLY A 146 15.22 -1.31 -3.36
CA GLY A 146 15.17 -0.05 -2.63
C GLY A 146 16.42 0.82 -2.80
N LYS A 147 17.56 0.24 -3.21
CA LYS A 147 18.79 1.00 -3.51
C LYS A 147 18.63 1.90 -4.74
N SER A 148 17.73 1.56 -5.67
CA SER A 148 17.50 2.32 -6.90
C SER A 148 16.45 3.42 -6.74
N ALA A 149 15.56 3.32 -5.74
CA ALA A 149 14.58 4.36 -5.40
C ALA A 149 14.02 4.12 -3.98
N PRO A 150 13.70 5.18 -3.22
CA PRO A 150 13.27 5.08 -1.83
C PRO A 150 12.15 4.05 -1.61
N LEU A 151 12.38 3.11 -0.69
CA LEU A 151 11.45 2.06 -0.29
C LEU A 151 11.43 1.97 1.24
N LEU A 152 10.30 2.31 1.85
CA LEU A 152 10.05 1.98 3.25
C LEU A 152 9.74 0.49 3.37
N MET A 153 10.17 -0.14 4.46
CA MET A 153 9.91 -1.54 4.73
C MET A 153 9.20 -1.65 6.08
N ALA A 154 8.13 -2.42 6.13
CA ALA A 154 7.41 -2.77 7.35
C ALA A 154 7.29 -4.29 7.46
N ARG A 155 7.31 -4.83 8.68
CA ARG A 155 7.19 -6.27 8.98
C ARG A 155 5.89 -6.66 9.67
N SER A 156 5.15 -5.67 10.18
CA SER A 156 3.81 -5.85 10.76
C SER A 156 2.84 -4.77 10.26
N LEU A 157 1.54 -4.98 10.51
CA LEU A 157 0.52 -3.97 10.19
C LEU A 157 0.74 -2.67 10.96
N ALA A 158 1.06 -2.76 12.25
CA ALA A 158 1.31 -1.59 13.10
C ALA A 158 2.47 -0.74 12.56
N GLU A 159 3.60 -1.38 12.24
CA GLU A 159 4.76 -0.69 11.66
C GLU A 159 4.41 -0.01 10.32
N ALA A 160 3.62 -0.67 9.47
CA ALA A 160 3.18 -0.11 8.20
C ALA A 160 2.30 1.14 8.39
N VAL A 161 1.38 1.12 9.36
CA VAL A 161 0.52 2.28 9.69
C VAL A 161 1.36 3.43 10.25
N GLU A 162 2.32 3.15 11.13
CA GLU A 162 3.23 4.18 11.65
C GLU A 162 4.07 4.83 10.55
N LEU A 163 4.66 4.03 9.67
CA LEU A 163 5.48 4.53 8.57
C LEU A 163 4.65 5.35 7.59
N ALA A 164 3.40 4.95 7.31
CA ALA A 164 2.47 5.75 6.53
C ALA A 164 2.13 7.09 7.22
N ALA A 165 1.90 7.08 8.53
CA ALA A 165 1.65 8.30 9.30
C ALA A 165 2.88 9.24 9.32
N LYS A 166 4.08 8.69 9.47
CA LYS A 166 5.35 9.46 9.37
C LYS A 166 5.53 10.07 7.98
N ALA A 167 5.22 9.31 6.93
CA ALA A 167 5.24 9.82 5.54
C ALA A 167 4.20 10.93 5.33
N ALA A 168 3.05 10.87 6.03
CA ALA A 168 2.04 11.92 5.97
C ALA A 168 2.41 13.21 6.71
N GLY A 169 3.15 13.10 7.82
CA GLY A 169 3.65 14.23 8.60
C GLY A 169 4.92 14.87 8.04
N THR A 170 5.66 14.15 7.19
CA THR A 170 6.81 14.69 6.47
C THR A 170 6.28 15.30 5.17
N GLU A 171 5.94 16.60 5.17
CA GLU A 171 5.61 17.27 3.90
C GLU A 171 6.78 17.12 2.90
N ALA A 172 6.52 16.43 1.80
CA ALA A 172 7.33 16.50 0.59
C ALA A 172 6.47 17.11 -0.52
N GLY A 173 6.77 18.35 -0.92
CA GLY A 173 6.24 18.96 -2.16
C GLY A 173 6.95 18.43 -3.41
N PRO A 174 6.67 18.98 -4.62
CA PRO A 174 5.43 19.58 -5.08
C PRO A 174 4.51 18.51 -5.71
N VAL A 175 3.20 18.68 -5.54
CA VAL A 175 2.24 18.05 -6.44
C VAL A 175 2.52 18.63 -7.83
N LEU A 176 2.83 17.78 -8.82
CA LEU A 176 2.77 18.15 -10.23
C LEU A 176 1.31 18.47 -10.57
N THR A 177 0.87 19.67 -10.17
CA THR A 177 -0.28 20.32 -10.78
C THR A 177 0.24 20.94 -12.06
N THR A 178 0.09 20.23 -13.17
CA THR A 178 -0.18 20.94 -14.41
C THR A 178 -1.68 21.21 -14.35
N PRO A 179 -2.14 22.47 -14.20
CA PRO A 179 -3.54 22.77 -14.39
C PRO A 179 -3.93 22.33 -15.80
N ALA A 180 -4.99 21.53 -15.91
CA ALA A 180 -5.63 21.32 -17.20
C ALA A 180 -5.98 22.70 -17.78
N PRO A 181 -5.68 22.98 -19.07
CA PRO A 181 -6.06 24.25 -19.66
C PRO A 181 -7.57 24.39 -19.57
N GLN A 182 -8.04 25.49 -18.98
CA GLN A 182 -9.45 25.85 -19.06
C GLN A 182 -9.78 26.10 -20.53
N PRO A 183 -10.92 25.60 -21.04
CA PRO A 183 -11.36 25.95 -22.39
C PRO A 183 -11.59 27.46 -22.43
N GLU A 184 -10.88 28.15 -23.33
CA GLU A 184 -11.12 29.55 -23.64
C GLU A 184 -12.59 29.74 -24.05
N PRO A 185 -13.26 30.80 -23.56
CA PRO A 185 -14.59 31.13 -24.05
C PRO A 185 -14.51 31.48 -25.54
N PRO A 186 -15.48 31.08 -26.37
CA PRO A 186 -15.44 31.34 -27.80
C PRO A 186 -15.43 32.86 -28.05
N LEU A 187 -14.40 33.35 -28.73
CA LEU A 187 -14.41 34.67 -29.36
C LEU A 187 -15.54 34.69 -30.40
N GLY A 188 -16.65 35.33 -30.06
CA GLY A 188 -17.76 35.53 -30.99
C GLY A 188 -19.12 35.72 -30.35
N ALA A 189 -19.25 36.61 -29.37
CA ALA A 189 -20.55 37.16 -29.01
C ALA A 189 -20.51 38.67 -29.26
N THR A 190 -21.04 39.09 -30.40
CA THR A 190 -21.39 40.48 -30.66
C THR A 190 -22.48 40.91 -29.68
N PRO A 191 -22.38 42.09 -29.03
CA PRO A 191 -23.49 42.62 -28.24
C PRO A 191 -24.62 43.04 -29.18
N ALA A 192 -25.84 42.63 -28.85
CA ALA A 192 -27.06 43.09 -29.51
C ALA A 192 -27.30 44.58 -29.20
N PRO A 193 -27.78 45.40 -30.15
CA PRO A 193 -28.11 46.78 -29.88
C PRO A 193 -29.44 46.89 -29.10
N ALA A 194 -29.55 48.01 -28.37
CA ALA A 194 -30.66 48.40 -27.50
C ALA A 194 -31.99 48.64 -28.25
#